data_AF-K1YX78-F1
#
_entry.id   AF-K1YX78-F1
#
_cell.length_a   1.000
_cell.length_b   1.000
_cell.length_c   1.000
_cell.angle_alpha   90.00
_cell.angle_beta   90.00
_cell.angle_gamma   90.00
#
_symmetry.space_group_name_H-M   'P 1'
#
loop_
_entity.id
_entity.type
_entity.pdbx_description
1 polymer ?
#
loop_
_entity_poly.entity_id
_entity_poly.type
_entity_poly.pdbx_seq_one_letter_code
_entity_poly.pdbx_strand_id
1 'polypeptide(L)' 'MEFFIVSSHEKEIVWDTTKSNETPMKLLDIGKLGGLEWNSQTELEEGVRKSYEWYLGNN' A
#
# COMPACT_ATOMS: atom_id res chain seq x y z
N MET A 1 -3.35 -14.04 -4.10
CA MET A 1 -2.76 -12.70 -3.90
C MET A 1 -2.62 -12.10 -5.28
N GLU A 2 -3.37 -11.06 -5.57
CA GLU A 2 -3.35 -10.39 -6.88
C GLU A 2 -2.41 -9.20 -6.78
N PHE A 3 -1.59 -9.00 -7.80
CA PHE A 3 -0.72 -7.83 -7.92
C PHE A 3 -1.44 -6.78 -8.77
N PHE A 4 -1.34 -5.51 -8.39
CA PHE A 4 -1.84 -4.39 -9.17
C PHE A 4 -0.68 -3.46 -9.55
N ILE A 5 -0.69 -2.98 -10.80
CA ILE A 5 0.31 -2.07 -11.34
C ILE A 5 -0.30 -0.66 -11.38
N VAL A 6 0.40 0.32 -10.81
CA VAL A 6 -0.06 1.73 -10.74
C VAL A 6 0.70 2.65 -11.70
N SER A 7 1.98 2.35 -12.01
CA SER A 7 2.79 3.16 -12.93
C SER A 7 3.19 2.33 -14.15
N SER A 8 3.43 2.99 -15.30
CA SER A 8 3.84 2.35 -16.56
C SER A 8 5.31 1.93 -16.60
N HIS A 9 5.95 1.72 -15.43
CA HIS A 9 7.34 1.27 -15.39
C HIS A 9 7.44 -0.20 -15.81
N GLU A 10 8.29 -0.47 -16.81
CA GLU A 10 8.49 -1.81 -17.39
C GLU A 10 9.60 -2.62 -16.69
N LYS A 11 10.17 -2.09 -15.60
CA LYS A 11 11.29 -2.74 -14.90
C LYS A 11 10.79 -3.81 -13.94
N GLU A 12 11.56 -4.90 -13.85
CA GLU A 12 11.31 -5.99 -12.91
C GLU A 12 11.58 -5.55 -11.46
N ILE A 13 10.77 -6.08 -10.53
CA ILE A 13 10.99 -5.94 -9.09
C ILE A 13 12.00 -7.00 -8.65
N VAL A 14 13.19 -6.55 -8.21
CA VAL A 14 14.25 -7.43 -7.72
C VAL A 14 14.34 -7.37 -6.20
N TRP A 15 14.19 -8.52 -5.54
CA TRP A 15 14.32 -8.66 -4.09
C TRP A 15 15.71 -9.16 -3.71
N ASP A 16 16.46 -8.38 -2.95
CA ASP A 16 17.77 -8.76 -2.43
C ASP A 16 17.65 -9.51 -1.10
N THR A 17 17.73 -10.84 -1.16
CA THR A 17 17.58 -11.74 0.00
C THR A 17 18.82 -11.82 0.89
N THR A 18 19.92 -11.14 0.54
CA THR A 18 21.12 -11.09 1.38
C THR A 18 20.97 -10.15 2.57
N LYS A 19 19.97 -9.26 2.51
CA LYS A 19 19.66 -8.30 3.58
C LYS A 19 18.76 -8.95 4.63
N SER A 20 18.98 -8.60 5.89
CA SER A 20 18.14 -9.06 6.99
C SER A 20 16.72 -8.51 6.85
N ASN A 21 15.73 -9.38 6.96
CA ASN A 21 14.33 -8.97 7.11
C ASN A 21 14.06 -8.56 8.56
N GLU A 22 13.29 -7.49 8.71
CA GLU A 22 12.76 -7.04 10.00
C GLU A 22 11.60 -7.96 10.46
N THR A 23 10.97 -7.62 11.59
CA THR A 23 9.80 -8.34 12.11
C THR A 23 8.77 -8.64 11.01
N PRO A 24 8.35 -9.91 10.82
CA PRO A 24 7.53 -10.32 9.67
C PRO A 24 6.16 -9.65 9.56
N MET A 25 5.63 -9.09 10.65
CA MET A 25 4.30 -8.50 10.68
C MET A 25 4.24 -7.34 11.66
N LYS A 26 3.71 -6.21 11.18
CA LYS A 26 3.41 -5.02 11.98
C LYS A 26 2.02 -4.54 11.59
N LEU A 27 1.03 -4.85 12.42
CA LEU A 27 -0.38 -4.49 12.20
C LEU A 27 -0.91 -3.76 13.44
N LEU A 28 -1.82 -2.81 13.22
CA LEU A 28 -2.56 -2.14 14.29
C LEU A 28 -3.91 -2.82 14.46
N ASP A 29 -4.33 -3.02 15.72
CA ASP A 29 -5.70 -3.42 16.04
C ASP A 29 -6.63 -2.21 15.91
N ILE A 30 -7.59 -2.31 14.98
CA ILE A 30 -8.58 -1.26 14.69
C ILE A 30 -9.95 -1.54 15.32
N GLY A 31 -10.09 -2.57 16.16
CA GLY A 31 -11.37 -2.97 16.74
C GLY A 31 -12.05 -1.85 17.53
N LYS A 32 -11.28 -0.99 18.22
CA LYS A 32 -11.82 0.19 18.91
C LYS A 32 -12.45 1.21 17.95
N LEU A 33 -11.86 1.41 16.77
CA LEU A 33 -12.41 2.30 15.76
C LEU A 33 -13.66 1.69 15.12
N GLY A 34 -13.63 0.38 14.84
CA GLY A 34 -14.81 -0.35 14.37
C GLY A 34 -16.00 -0.28 15.34
N GLY A 35 -15.73 -0.30 16.65
CA GLY A 35 -16.75 -0.10 17.69
C GLY A 35 -17.35 1.31 17.74
N LEU A 36 -16.70 2.29 17.11
CA LEU A 36 -17.22 3.65 16.89
C LEU A 36 -17.85 3.80 15.49
N GLU A 37 -18.21 2.68 14.84
CA GLU A 37 -18.75 2.62 13.48
C GLU A 37 -17.80 3.19 12.40
N TRP A 38 -16.52 3.37 12.74
CA TRP A 38 -15.52 3.83 11.79
C TRP A 38 -14.96 2.66 10.99
N ASN A 39 -14.92 2.81 9.67
CA ASN A 39 -14.32 1.85 8.74
C ASN A 39 -13.49 2.60 7.69
N SER A 40 -12.36 2.01 7.27
CA SER A 40 -11.59 2.55 6.15
C SER A 40 -12.41 2.49 4.87
N GLN A 41 -12.43 3.59 4.12
CA GLN A 41 -13.24 3.71 2.90
C GLN A 41 -12.44 3.52 1.61
N THR A 42 -11.11 3.44 1.71
CA THR A 42 -10.20 3.40 0.56
C THR A 42 -9.36 2.16 0.65
N GLU A 43 -9.47 1.30 -0.37
CA GLU A 43 -8.62 0.13 -0.52
C GLU A 43 -7.18 0.54 -0.87
N LEU A 44 -6.22 -0.34 -0.59
CA LEU A 44 -4.80 -0.05 -0.80
C LEU A 44 -4.51 0.35 -2.26
N GLU A 45 -5.02 -0.40 -3.23
CA GLU A 45 -4.82 -0.10 -4.65
C GLU A 45 -5.34 1.29 -5.03
N GLU A 46 -6.57 1.59 -4.60
CA GLU A 46 -7.23 2.85 -4.89
C GLU A 46 -6.46 4.03 -4.28
N GLY A 47 -6.02 3.88 -3.02
CA GLY A 47 -5.22 4.89 -2.33
C GLY A 47 -3.90 5.18 -3.03
N VAL A 48 -3.15 4.13 -3.39
CA VAL A 48 -1.86 4.28 -4.09
C VAL A 48 -2.05 4.93 -5.47
N ARG A 49 -3.11 4.54 -6.21
CA ARG A 49 -3.43 5.13 -7.52
C ARG A 49 -3.73 6.63 -7.41
N LYS A 50 -4.62 7.01 -6.49
CA LYS A 50 -4.96 8.43 -6.23
C LYS A 50 -3.74 9.26 -5.83
N SER A 51 -2.87 8.72 -4.97
CA SER A 51 -1.65 9.41 -4.56
C SER A 51 -0.66 9.60 -5.73
N TYR A 52 -0.53 8.60 -6.61
CA TYR A 52 0.33 8.69 -7.78
C TYR A 52 -0.19 9.70 -8.81
N GLU A 53 -1.50 9.68 -9.08
CA GLU A 53 -2.16 10.66 -9.96
C GLU A 53 -1.99 12.10 -9.43
N TRP A 54 -2.19 12.30 -8.12
CA TRP A 54 -1.94 13.59 -7.48
C TRP A 54 -0.49 14.04 -7.69
N TYR A 55 0.50 13.15 -7.47
CA TYR A 55 1.91 13.47 -7.67
C TYR A 55 2.24 13.91 -9.10
N LEU A 56 1.61 13.31 -10.11
CA LEU A 56 1.80 13.68 -11.51
C LEU A 56 1.13 15.02 -11.88
N GLY A 57 0.00 15.35 -11.26
CA GLY A 57 -0.73 16.61 -11.50
C GLY A 57 -0.18 17.83 -10.76
N ASN A 58 0.75 17.62 -9.81
CA ASN A 58 1.32 18.66 -8.94
C ASN A 58 2.81 18.95 -9.23
N ASN A 59 3.36 18.46 -10.34
CA ASN A 59 4.66 18.88 -10.91
C ASN A 59 4.45 19.87 -12.05
#